data_AF-A0A392Q8J3-F1
#
_entry.id   AF-A0A392Q8J3-F1
#
_cell.length_a   1.000
_cell.length_b   1.000
_cell.length_c   1.000
_cell.angle_alpha   90.00
_cell.angle_beta   90.00
_cell.angle_gamma   90.00
#
_symmetry.space_group_name_H-M   'P 1'
#
loop_
_entity.id
_entity.type
_entity.pdbx_description
1 polymer ?
#
loop_
_entity_poly.entity_id
_entity_poly.type
_entity_poly.pdbx_seq_one_letter_code
_entity_poly.pdbx_strand_id
1 'polypeptide(L)' 'MGKSYPTVSADYQKAVEKAKRKLRGFIAEKKCAPLILRLA' A
#
# COMPACT_ATOMS: atom_id res chain seq x y z
N MET A 1 -16.07 19.89 -6.50
CA MET A 1 -14.60 20.05 -6.43
C MET A 1 -14.02 18.75 -5.91
N GLY A 2 -13.45 17.92 -6.80
CA GLY A 2 -12.95 16.58 -6.47
C GLY A 2 -11.69 16.60 -5.59
N LYS A 3 -11.32 15.45 -5.05
CA LYS A 3 -10.10 15.29 -4.23
C LYS A 3 -8.87 15.75 -5.04
N SER A 4 -8.08 16.66 -4.47
CA SER A 4 -6.82 17.15 -5.06
C SER A 4 -5.66 16.46 -4.36
N TYR A 5 -5.08 15.44 -5.01
CA TYR A 5 -3.96 14.68 -4.46
C TYR A 5 -2.61 15.29 -4.85
N PRO A 6 -1.60 15.26 -3.96
CA PRO A 6 -0.27 15.79 -4.28
C PRO A 6 0.46 14.92 -5.31
N THR A 7 1.26 15.56 -6.15
CA THR A 7 2.19 14.87 -7.06
C THR A 7 3.40 14.40 -6.26
N VAL A 8 3.71 13.11 -6.34
CA VAL A 8 4.90 12.50 -5.71
C VAL A 8 6.00 12.28 -6.74
N SER A 9 7.25 12.16 -6.29
CA SER A 9 8.38 11.86 -7.18
C SER A 9 8.25 10.46 -7.81
N ALA A 10 8.91 10.26 -8.94
CA ALA A 10 8.91 8.99 -9.64
C ALA A 10 9.46 7.83 -8.78
N ASP A 11 10.47 8.11 -7.95
CA ASP A 11 11.03 7.12 -7.03
C ASP A 11 10.06 6.73 -5.91
N TYR A 12 9.30 7.69 -5.38
CA TYR A 12 8.27 7.40 -4.40
C TYR A 12 7.17 6.52 -5.01
N GLN A 13 6.73 6.82 -6.24
CA GLN A 13 5.72 6.03 -6.92
C GLN A 13 6.18 4.60 -7.20
N LYS A 14 7.46 4.41 -7.60
CA LYS A 14 8.06 3.07 -7.73
C LYS A 14 8.10 2.32 -6.40
N ALA A 15 8.43 3.02 -5.30
CA ALA A 15 8.46 2.42 -3.96
C ALA A 15 7.07 1.95 -3.52
N VAL A 16 6.01 2.74 -3.78
CA VAL A 16 4.62 2.39 -3.47
C VAL A 16 4.20 1.11 -4.22
N GLU A 17 4.48 1.03 -5.52
CA GLU A 17 4.14 -0.17 -6.31
C GLU A 17 4.89 -1.41 -5.84
N LYS A 18 6.17 -1.27 -5.46
CA LYS A 18 6.97 -2.35 -4.88
C LYS A 18 6.41 -2.79 -3.52
N ALA A 19 6.05 -1.85 -2.66
CA ALA A 19 5.48 -2.13 -1.34
C ALA A 19 4.13 -2.86 -1.45
N LYS A 20 3.26 -2.42 -2.38
CA LYS A 20 1.95 -3.03 -2.63
C LYS A 20 2.05 -4.53 -2.95
N ARG A 21 3.00 -4.93 -3.81
CA ARG A 21 3.22 -6.35 -4.16
C ARG A 21 3.71 -7.16 -2.97
N LYS A 22 4.68 -6.63 -2.21
CA LYS A 22 5.23 -7.29 -1.02
C LYS A 22 4.19 -7.46 0.09
N LEU A 23 3.40 -6.41 0.35
CA LEU A 23 2.34 -6.43 1.36
C LEU A 23 1.28 -7.47 1.04
N ARG A 24 0.88 -7.63 -0.23
CA ARG A 24 -0.07 -8.68 -0.63
C ARG A 24 0.45 -10.08 -0.31
N GLY A 25 1.71 -10.36 -0.61
CA GLY A 25 2.35 -11.64 -0.27
C GLY A 25 2.41 -11.86 1.24
N PHE A 26 2.88 -10.86 1.99
CA PHE A 26 3.00 -10.92 3.44
C PHE A 26 1.66 -11.13 4.15
N ILE A 27 0.62 -10.39 3.73
CA ILE A 27 -0.73 -10.47 4.31
C ILE A 27 -1.33 -11.86 4.07
N ALA A 28 -1.13 -12.44 2.88
CA ALA A 28 -1.59 -13.78 2.55
C ALA A 28 -0.84 -14.86 3.34
N GLU A 29 0.50 -14.77 3.42
CA GLU A 29 1.34 -15.73 4.12
C GLU A 29 1.05 -15.75 5.63
N LYS A 30 0.93 -14.59 6.26
CA LYS A 30 0.66 -14.46 7.70
C LYS A 30 -0.82 -14.56 8.06
N LYS A 31 -1.71 -14.64 7.07
CA LYS A 31 -3.18 -14.60 7.23
C LYS A 31 -3.65 -13.44 8.12
N CYS A 32 -2.91 -12.32 8.11
CA CYS A 32 -3.15 -11.18 8.99
C CYS A 32 -4.01 -10.09 8.33
N ALA A 33 -4.70 -10.40 7.23
CA ALA A 33 -5.55 -9.44 6.51
C ALA A 33 -6.58 -8.74 7.42
N PRO A 34 -7.29 -9.45 8.33
CA PRO A 34 -8.24 -8.79 9.23
C PRO A 34 -7.57 -7.79 10.20
N LEU A 35 -6.36 -8.12 10.68
CA LEU A 35 -5.62 -7.25 11.60
C LEU A 35 -5.09 -6.01 10.88
N ILE A 36 -4.55 -6.17 9.68
CA ILE A 36 -4.05 -5.05 8.86
C ILE A 36 -5.20 -4.12 8.45
N LEU A 37 -6.37 -4.67 8.11
CA LEU A 37 -7.55 -3.87 7.81
C LEU A 37 -8.03 -3.05 9.01
N ARG A 38 -7.90 -3.59 10.23
CA ARG A 38 -8.23 -2.86 11.47
C ARG A 38 -7.24 -1.74 11.79
N LEU A 39 -5.99 -1.85 11.36
CA LEU A 39 -4.94 -0.87 11.65
C LEU A 39 -4.96 0.32 10.68
N ALA A 40 -5.49 0.14 9.47
CA ALA A 40 -5.60 1.17 8.44
C ALA A 40 -6.72 2.17 8.73
#